data_AF-A0A285UVS0-F1
#
_entry.id   AF-A0A285UVS0-F1
#
_cell.length_a   1.000
_cell.length_b   1.000
_cell.length_c   1.000
_cell.angle_alpha   90.00
_cell.angle_beta   90.00
_cell.angle_gamma   90.00
#
_symmetry.space_group_name_H-M   'P 1'
#
loop_
_entity.id
_entity.type
_entity.pdbx_description
1 polymer ?
#
loop_
_entity_poly.entity_id
_entity_poly.type
_entity_poly.pdbx_seq_one_letter_code
_entity_poly.pdbx_strand_id
1 'polypeptide(L)'
;MANPRLCSISNCGKPAVGRGWCSLHWQRWQKHGDPLRERSRQAATCSIDGCARPTKAKSLCQAHYTRLRVHGHPLAGRTAEGEPLRFLQSAIAYDGDVCLRWPYGHNGDGYGLIWQDGKFKLVTRLVCEAVHGPPPTPDHESAHSCGKGHEGCCAPNHLHWATTSENHLEKANHGTDNRGGKHPMVKLTDEDVRTIRTLHGKLLQREIAELFGIGRVQVGRILSGQRWGHLD
;
A
#
# COMPACT_ATOMS: atom_id res chain seq x y z
N MET A 1 7.26 21.37 68.14
CA MET A 1 6.99 20.89 66.77
C MET A 1 5.93 19.80 66.88
N ALA A 2 4.79 19.93 66.19
CA ALA A 2 3.70 18.96 66.27
C ALA A 2 4.17 17.59 65.74
N ASN A 3 3.98 16.53 66.52
CA ASN A 3 4.31 15.17 66.12
C ASN A 3 3.49 14.82 64.86
N PRO A 4 4.10 14.48 63.71
CA PRO A 4 3.35 14.18 62.51
C PRO A 4 2.41 13.01 62.78
N ARG A 5 1.11 13.22 62.52
CA ARG A 5 0.11 12.14 62.61
C ARG A 5 0.59 10.98 61.73
N LEU A 6 0.62 9.78 62.28
CA LEU A 6 1.02 8.58 61.53
C LEU A 6 -0.11 8.11 60.62
N CYS A 7 0.25 7.34 59.60
CA CYS A 7 -0.71 6.70 58.71
C CYS A 7 -1.64 5.74 59.46
N SER A 8 -2.95 5.88 59.23
CA SER A 8 -4.03 5.07 59.80
C SER A 8 -4.07 3.62 59.31
N ILE A 9 -3.22 3.24 58.34
CA ILE A 9 -3.08 1.84 57.94
C ILE A 9 -2.18 1.14 58.95
N SER A 10 -2.71 0.08 59.56
CA SER A 10 -2.02 -0.76 60.54
C SER A 10 -0.62 -1.15 60.06
N ASN A 11 0.37 -0.98 60.93
CA ASN A 11 1.78 -1.31 60.67
C ASN A 11 2.46 -0.52 59.54
N CYS A 12 1.90 0.62 59.07
CA CYS A 12 2.57 1.46 58.08
C CYS A 12 3.67 2.34 58.70
N GLY A 13 3.41 2.98 59.84
CA GLY A 13 4.38 3.82 60.58
C GLY A 13 4.87 5.09 59.87
N LYS A 14 4.43 5.37 58.63
CA LYS A 14 4.85 6.54 57.85
C LYS A 14 4.03 7.78 58.22
N PRO A 15 4.60 9.01 58.15
CA PRO A 15 3.86 10.25 58.36
C PRO A 15 2.67 10.38 57.39
N ALA A 16 1.51 10.76 57.93
CA ALA A 16 0.32 11.06 57.15
C ALA A 16 0.47 12.44 56.50
N VAL A 17 0.12 12.52 55.21
CA VAL A 17 0.17 13.76 54.42
C VAL A 17 -1.23 14.36 54.21
N GLY A 18 -2.29 13.56 54.43
CA GLY A 18 -3.69 13.99 54.36
C GLY A 18 -4.65 12.83 54.65
N ARG A 19 -5.86 13.11 55.16
CA ARG A 19 -6.94 12.12 55.42
C ARG A 19 -6.49 10.88 56.22
N GLY A 20 -5.46 11.03 57.06
CA GLY A 20 -4.89 9.94 57.85
C GLY A 20 -3.98 8.98 57.07
N TRP A 21 -3.61 9.26 55.82
CA TRP A 21 -2.77 8.36 55.01
C TRP A 21 -1.42 8.97 54.67
N CYS A 22 -0.39 8.11 54.58
CA CYS A 22 0.90 8.50 54.02
C CYS A 22 0.79 8.77 52.51
N SER A 23 1.80 9.43 51.93
CA SER A 23 1.81 9.80 50.50
C SER A 23 1.47 8.61 49.57
N LEU A 24 2.03 7.42 49.83
CA LEU A 24 1.76 6.23 49.03
C LEU A 24 0.29 5.75 49.11
N HIS A 25 -0.26 5.66 50.32
CA HIS A 25 -1.65 5.21 50.53
C HIS A 25 -2.66 6.24 50.03
N TRP A 26 -2.36 7.53 50.20
CA TRP A 26 -3.13 8.61 49.59
C TRP A 26 -3.14 8.51 48.06
N GLN A 27 -1.98 8.34 47.42
CA GLN A 27 -1.89 8.22 45.95
C GLN A 27 -2.62 6.98 45.42
N ARG A 28 -2.55 5.85 46.12
CA ARG A 28 -3.30 4.63 45.76
C ARG A 28 -4.80 4.86 45.82
N TRP A 29 -5.28 5.45 46.91
CA TRP A 29 -6.69 5.76 47.08
C TRP A 29 -7.17 6.77 46.02
N GLN A 30 -6.43 7.85 45.78
CA GLN A 30 -6.81 8.87 44.79
C GLN A 30 -6.94 8.29 43.37
N LYS A 31 -6.10 7.32 43.02
CA LYS A 31 -6.09 6.72 41.68
C LYS A 31 -7.06 5.55 41.53
N HIS A 32 -7.35 4.84 42.61
CA HIS A 32 -7.96 3.50 42.54
C HIS A 32 -9.05 3.23 43.58
N GLY A 33 -9.36 4.17 44.47
CA GLY A 33 -10.38 4.04 45.51
C GLY A 33 -9.99 3.19 46.72
N ASP A 34 -8.86 2.48 46.67
CA ASP A 34 -8.38 1.59 47.73
C ASP A 34 -6.91 1.93 48.12
N PRO A 35 -6.65 2.35 49.37
CA PRO A 35 -5.30 2.69 49.84
C PRO A 35 -4.39 1.47 49.99
N LEU A 36 -4.95 0.26 50.12
CA LEU A 36 -4.20 -1.00 50.28
C LEU A 36 -3.95 -1.71 48.95
N ARG A 37 -4.50 -1.20 47.83
CA ARG A 37 -4.38 -1.83 46.51
C ARG A 37 -2.94 -2.20 46.18
N GLU A 38 -2.68 -3.51 46.10
CA GLU A 38 -1.41 -4.05 45.66
C GLU A 38 -1.30 -3.97 44.13
N ARG A 39 -0.09 -3.73 43.63
CA ARG A 39 0.19 -3.82 42.19
C ARG A 39 0.30 -5.30 41.84
N SER A 40 -0.50 -5.80 40.90
CA SER A 40 -0.26 -7.14 40.35
C SER A 40 1.13 -7.15 39.71
N ARG A 41 1.97 -8.11 40.12
CA ARG A 41 3.32 -8.30 39.58
C ARG A 41 3.33 -9.18 38.32
N GLN A 42 2.17 -9.63 37.86
CA GLN A 42 2.09 -10.52 36.72
C GLN A 42 2.47 -9.74 35.46
N ALA A 43 3.60 -10.09 34.87
CA ALA A 43 4.04 -9.51 33.62
C ALA A 43 2.96 -9.80 32.57
N ALA A 44 2.35 -8.75 32.03
CA ALA A 44 1.41 -8.92 30.93
C ALA A 44 2.12 -9.65 29.77
N THR A 45 1.40 -10.51 29.08
CA THR A 45 1.87 -11.21 27.88
C THR A 45 1.66 -10.37 26.64
N CYS A 46 2.49 -10.58 25.63
CA CYS A 46 2.40 -9.87 24.35
C CYS A 46 1.01 -10.05 23.73
N SER A 47 0.45 -8.97 23.19
CA SER A 47 -0.85 -8.96 22.50
C SER A 47 -0.81 -9.53 21.08
N ILE A 48 0.30 -10.13 20.66
CA ILE A 48 0.41 -10.74 19.33
C ILE A 48 0.03 -12.20 19.47
N ASP A 49 -0.91 -12.64 18.64
CA ASP A 49 -1.38 -14.01 18.62
C ASP A 49 -0.20 -15.00 18.46
N GLY A 50 -0.22 -16.07 19.23
CA GLY A 50 0.88 -17.04 19.30
C GLY A 50 2.18 -16.58 19.98
N CYS A 51 2.24 -15.40 20.62
CA CYS A 51 3.45 -14.91 21.30
C CYS A 51 3.31 -14.81 22.82
N ALA A 52 3.86 -15.78 23.56
CA ALA A 52 3.81 -15.84 25.03
C ALA A 52 4.85 -14.98 25.78
N ARG A 53 5.63 -14.14 25.07
CA ARG A 53 6.71 -13.34 25.68
C ARG A 53 6.15 -12.18 26.55
N PRO A 54 6.84 -11.79 27.64
CA PRO A 54 6.40 -10.69 28.49
C PRO A 54 6.41 -9.35 27.73
N THR A 55 5.43 -8.49 28.03
CA THR A 55 5.32 -7.16 27.45
C THR A 55 6.42 -6.24 27.96
N LYS A 56 7.00 -5.46 27.05
CA LYS A 56 7.86 -4.32 27.38
C LYS A 56 7.07 -3.02 27.46
N ALA A 57 6.31 -2.71 26.41
CA ALA A 57 5.58 -1.46 26.26
C ALA A 57 4.48 -1.64 25.21
N LYS A 58 3.41 -0.83 25.30
CA LYS A 58 2.24 -0.90 24.39
C LYS A 58 1.64 -2.32 24.25
N SER A 59 1.65 -3.10 25.33
CA SER A 59 1.20 -4.51 25.32
C SER A 59 1.99 -5.42 24.35
N LEU A 60 3.18 -5.02 23.91
CA LEU A 60 4.03 -5.79 23.01
C LEU A 60 5.31 -6.25 23.72
N CYS A 61 5.81 -7.44 23.36
CA CYS A 61 7.13 -7.89 23.77
C CYS A 61 8.23 -6.98 23.18
N GLN A 62 9.44 -7.06 23.72
CA GLN A 62 10.58 -6.26 23.24
C GLN A 62 10.77 -6.34 21.72
N ALA A 63 10.65 -7.52 21.11
CA ALA A 63 10.86 -7.70 19.66
C ALA A 63 9.75 -7.02 18.84
N HIS A 64 8.47 -7.27 19.18
CA HIS A 64 7.33 -6.67 18.48
C HIS A 64 7.27 -5.16 18.70
N TYR A 65 7.65 -4.69 19.89
CA TYR A 65 7.79 -3.26 20.16
C TYR A 65 8.91 -2.62 19.30
N THR A 66 10.06 -3.28 19.16
CA THR A 66 11.13 -2.81 18.27
C THR A 66 10.66 -2.77 16.82
N ARG A 67 10.00 -3.83 16.33
CA ARG A 67 9.48 -3.90 14.95
C ARG A 67 8.44 -2.82 14.68
N LEU A 68 7.50 -2.60 15.61
CA LEU A 68 6.56 -1.49 15.55
C LEU A 68 7.28 -0.14 15.48
N ARG A 69 8.31 0.08 16.30
CA ARG A 69 9.05 1.35 16.35
C ARG A 69 9.88 1.60 15.09
N VAL A 70 10.50 0.56 14.53
CA VAL A 70 11.44 0.67 13.39
C VAL A 70 10.72 0.60 12.04
N HIS A 71 9.69 -0.22 11.93
CA HIS A 71 9.03 -0.55 10.66
C HIS A 71 7.53 -0.23 10.64
N GLY A 72 6.98 0.39 11.70
CA GLY A 72 5.57 0.78 11.77
C GLY A 72 4.58 -0.34 12.04
N HIS A 73 5.01 -1.62 12.06
CA HIS A 73 4.13 -2.77 12.30
C HIS A 73 4.78 -3.81 13.24
N PRO A 74 4.07 -4.38 14.23
CA PRO A 74 4.67 -5.27 15.24
C PRO A 74 5.12 -6.62 14.68
N LEU A 75 4.51 -7.08 13.59
CA LEU A 75 4.93 -8.28 12.86
C LEU A 75 5.95 -7.98 11.76
N ALA A 76 6.30 -6.71 11.53
CA ALA A 76 7.30 -6.37 10.51
C ALA A 76 8.61 -7.08 10.80
N GLY A 77 9.18 -7.73 9.80
CA GLY A 77 10.38 -8.53 9.94
C GLY A 77 10.84 -8.99 8.57
N ARG A 78 11.90 -9.78 8.55
CA ARG A 78 12.30 -10.46 7.31
C ARG A 78 11.20 -11.45 6.94
N THR A 79 10.82 -11.45 5.66
CA THR A 79 10.04 -12.52 5.06
C THR A 79 10.70 -13.85 5.37
N ALA A 80 9.91 -14.85 5.78
CA ALA A 80 10.45 -16.16 6.12
C ALA A 80 11.16 -16.76 4.91
N GLU A 81 12.26 -17.48 5.15
CA GLU A 81 13.01 -18.12 4.08
C GLU A 81 12.11 -19.08 3.28
N GLY A 82 12.18 -19.00 1.95
CA GLY A 82 11.38 -19.81 1.02
C GLY A 82 9.89 -19.48 0.94
N GLU A 83 9.37 -18.54 1.74
CA GLU A 83 7.94 -18.23 1.74
C GLU A 83 7.44 -17.53 0.46
N PRO A 84 8.20 -16.61 -0.18
CA PRO A 84 7.86 -16.12 -1.51
C PRO A 84 7.78 -17.23 -2.56
N LEU A 85 8.68 -18.21 -2.48
CA LEU A 85 8.67 -19.35 -3.41
C LEU A 85 7.44 -20.25 -3.18
N ARG A 86 7.07 -20.50 -1.92
CA ARG A 86 5.84 -21.24 -1.59
C ARG A 86 4.59 -20.52 -2.09
N PHE A 87 4.50 -19.20 -1.90
CA PHE A 87 3.38 -18.43 -2.43
C PHE A 87 3.34 -18.46 -3.95
N LEU A 88 4.50 -18.36 -4.63
CA LEU A 88 4.57 -18.51 -6.09
C LEU A 88 4.02 -19.87 -6.54
N GLN A 89 4.37 -20.96 -5.85
CA GLN A 89 3.82 -22.29 -6.14
C GLN A 89 2.30 -22.34 -5.94
N SER A 90 1.78 -21.76 -4.86
CA SER A 90 0.33 -21.63 -4.64
C SER A 90 -0.35 -20.75 -5.69
N ALA A 91 0.32 -19.69 -6.16
CA ALA A 91 -0.19 -18.80 -7.19
C ALA A 91 -0.27 -19.51 -8.55
N ILE A 92 0.73 -20.32 -8.92
CA ILE A 92 0.71 -21.13 -10.15
C ILE A 92 -0.45 -22.14 -10.12
N ALA A 93 -0.75 -22.70 -8.95
CA ALA A 93 -1.84 -23.66 -8.76
C ALA A 93 -3.22 -23.01 -8.53
N TYR A 94 -3.30 -21.67 -8.53
CA TYR A 94 -4.55 -20.95 -8.29
C TYR A 94 -5.46 -21.01 -9.52
N ASP A 95 -6.69 -21.47 -9.34
CA ASP A 95 -7.68 -21.70 -10.39
C ASP A 95 -8.85 -20.70 -10.38
N GLY A 96 -8.86 -19.76 -9.43
CA GLY A 96 -9.92 -18.78 -9.27
C GLY A 96 -9.79 -17.56 -10.20
N ASP A 97 -10.91 -16.86 -10.37
CA ASP A 97 -11.01 -15.65 -11.21
C ASP A 97 -10.84 -14.35 -10.40
N VAL A 98 -10.47 -14.44 -9.12
CA VAL A 98 -10.22 -13.26 -8.28
C VAL A 98 -8.75 -12.88 -8.36
N CYS A 99 -8.45 -11.58 -8.35
CA CYS A 99 -7.07 -11.11 -8.34
C CYS A 99 -6.31 -11.63 -7.11
N LEU A 100 -5.26 -12.42 -7.34
CA LEU A 100 -4.33 -12.87 -6.31
C LEU A 100 -3.21 -11.85 -6.16
N ARG A 101 -3.17 -11.10 -5.05
CA ARG A 101 -2.14 -10.08 -4.80
C ARG A 101 -0.85 -10.72 -4.29
N TRP A 102 0.28 -10.34 -4.88
CA TRP A 102 1.60 -10.69 -4.38
C TRP A 102 1.89 -9.95 -3.06
N PRO A 103 2.17 -10.63 -1.95
CA PRO A 103 2.27 -9.97 -0.64
C PRO A 103 3.69 -9.49 -0.30
N TYR A 104 4.67 -9.64 -1.21
CA TYR A 104 6.09 -9.35 -0.95
C TYR A 104 6.61 -8.14 -1.73
N GLY A 105 7.88 -8.15 -2.11
CA GLY A 105 8.52 -7.04 -2.83
C GLY A 105 7.86 -6.79 -4.18
N HIS A 106 7.78 -5.52 -4.56
CA HIS A 106 7.29 -5.06 -5.85
C HIS A 106 8.35 -4.18 -6.53
N ASN A 107 8.26 -4.01 -7.85
CA ASN A 107 9.02 -2.98 -8.56
C ASN A 107 8.37 -1.60 -8.39
N GLY A 108 8.95 -0.56 -9.00
CA GLY A 108 8.42 0.82 -8.93
C GLY A 108 7.03 0.98 -9.53
N ASP A 109 6.61 0.08 -10.41
CA ASP A 109 5.31 0.10 -11.09
C ASP A 109 4.25 -0.78 -10.39
N GLY A 110 4.60 -1.41 -9.26
CA GLY A 110 3.68 -2.22 -8.45
C GLY A 110 3.58 -3.69 -8.86
N TYR A 111 4.45 -4.20 -9.75
CA TYR A 111 4.49 -5.62 -10.12
C TYR A 111 5.32 -6.42 -9.11
N GLY A 112 4.83 -7.61 -8.76
CA GLY A 112 5.50 -8.51 -7.82
C GLY A 112 6.88 -8.97 -8.30
N LEU A 113 7.86 -8.93 -7.39
CA LEU A 113 9.22 -9.38 -7.59
C LEU A 113 9.56 -10.54 -6.64
N ILE A 114 10.35 -11.48 -7.16
CA ILE A 114 10.96 -12.56 -6.38
C ILE A 114 12.47 -12.61 -6.65
N TRP A 115 13.28 -12.81 -5.61
CA TRP A 115 14.71 -13.04 -5.75
C TRP A 115 14.99 -14.53 -5.98
N GLN A 116 15.57 -14.88 -7.13
CA GLN A 116 15.92 -16.25 -7.48
C GLN A 116 17.15 -16.26 -8.41
N ASP A 117 18.07 -17.18 -8.20
CA ASP A 117 19.28 -17.35 -9.03
C ASP A 117 20.13 -16.06 -9.13
N GLY A 118 20.25 -15.33 -8.02
CA GLY A 118 21.07 -14.12 -7.94
C GLY A 118 20.47 -12.87 -8.61
N LYS A 119 19.20 -12.91 -9.06
CA LYS A 119 18.52 -11.76 -9.66
C LYS A 119 17.06 -11.65 -9.22
N PHE A 120 16.51 -10.45 -9.28
CA PHE A 120 15.06 -10.25 -9.18
C PHE A 120 14.39 -10.68 -10.49
N LYS A 121 13.32 -11.46 -10.39
CA LYS A 121 12.46 -11.87 -11.50
C LYS A 121 11.04 -11.36 -11.25
N LEU A 122 10.32 -11.05 -12.34
CA LEU A 122 8.91 -10.71 -12.29
C LEU A 122 8.08 -11.97 -12.00
N VAL A 123 7.26 -11.90 -10.97
CA VAL A 123 6.37 -13.00 -10.55
C VAL A 123 5.38 -13.32 -11.66
N THR A 124 4.79 -12.30 -12.28
CA THR A 124 3.80 -12.46 -13.37
C THR A 124 4.39 -13.23 -14.55
N ARG A 125 5.65 -12.97 -14.90
CA ARG A 125 6.33 -13.70 -15.97
C ARG A 125 6.54 -15.16 -15.61
N LEU A 126 6.96 -15.45 -14.37
CA LEU A 126 7.15 -16.82 -13.89
C LEU A 126 5.82 -17.60 -13.87
N VAL A 127 4.73 -16.98 -13.43
CA VAL A 127 3.40 -17.60 -13.44
C VAL A 127 2.92 -17.83 -14.88
N CYS A 128 3.07 -16.83 -15.75
CA CYS A 128 2.67 -16.93 -17.16
C CYS A 128 3.46 -18.03 -17.89
N GLU A 129 4.78 -18.12 -17.65
CA GLU A 129 5.63 -19.19 -18.18
C GLU A 129 5.21 -20.58 -17.67
N ALA A 130 4.83 -20.69 -16.40
CA ALA A 130 4.40 -21.95 -15.80
C ALA A 130 3.06 -22.46 -16.35
N VAL A 131 2.12 -21.57 -16.67
CA VAL A 131 0.75 -21.93 -17.08
C VAL A 131 0.56 -21.93 -18.60
N HIS A 132 1.22 -21.04 -19.33
CA HIS A 132 1.08 -20.90 -20.79
C HIS A 132 2.32 -21.39 -21.56
N GLY A 133 3.36 -21.83 -20.87
CA GLY A 133 4.64 -22.18 -21.47
C GLY A 133 5.49 -20.94 -21.80
N PRO A 134 6.65 -21.14 -22.46
CA PRO A 134 7.56 -20.05 -22.76
C PRO A 134 6.88 -18.98 -23.64
N PRO A 135 7.33 -17.71 -23.54
CA PRO A 135 6.81 -16.67 -24.39
C PRO A 135 7.07 -16.98 -25.88
N PRO A 136 6.13 -16.65 -26.79
CA PRO A 136 6.31 -16.88 -28.22
C PRO A 136 7.57 -16.20 -28.79
N THR A 137 7.94 -15.03 -28.27
CA THR A 137 9.21 -14.35 -28.58
C THR A 137 9.81 -13.72 -27.31
N PRO A 138 11.11 -13.38 -27.31
CA PRO A 138 11.74 -12.71 -26.16
C PRO A 138 11.07 -11.40 -25.73
N ASP A 139 10.43 -10.70 -26.68
CA ASP A 139 9.80 -9.40 -26.48
C ASP A 139 8.35 -9.48 -25.96
N HIS A 140 7.76 -10.68 -25.85
CA HIS A 140 6.42 -10.81 -25.28
C HIS A 140 6.42 -10.49 -23.79
N GLU A 141 5.41 -9.73 -23.39
CA GLU A 141 5.12 -9.31 -22.04
C GLU A 141 4.03 -10.20 -21.44
N SER A 142 4.09 -10.43 -20.12
CA SER A 142 2.97 -11.00 -19.38
C SER A 142 1.93 -9.90 -19.16
N ALA A 143 0.91 -9.83 -20.00
CA ALA A 143 -0.17 -8.85 -19.90
C ALA A 143 -1.23 -9.28 -18.89
N HIS A 144 -2.08 -8.32 -18.50
CA HIS A 144 -3.10 -8.51 -17.49
C HIS A 144 -4.49 -8.22 -18.06
N SER A 145 -5.29 -9.27 -18.26
CA SER A 145 -6.70 -9.12 -18.64
C SER A 145 -7.56 -8.47 -17.54
N CYS A 146 -7.08 -8.43 -16.30
CA CYS A 146 -7.79 -7.81 -15.17
C CYS A 146 -7.52 -6.31 -14.99
N GLY A 147 -6.53 -5.74 -15.69
CA GLY A 147 -6.10 -4.34 -15.52
C GLY A 147 -5.42 -4.00 -14.19
N LYS A 148 -5.29 -4.96 -13.25
CA LYS A 148 -4.78 -4.76 -11.88
C LYS A 148 -3.36 -5.28 -11.66
N GLY A 149 -2.55 -5.36 -12.72
CA GLY A 149 -1.13 -5.75 -12.61
C GLY A 149 -0.33 -4.84 -11.67
N HIS A 150 -0.59 -3.52 -11.73
CA HIS A 150 0.01 -2.51 -10.86
C HIS A 150 -0.38 -2.61 -9.38
N GLU A 151 -1.41 -3.39 -9.05
CA GLU A 151 -1.80 -3.72 -7.67
C GLU A 151 -1.17 -5.04 -7.18
N GLY A 152 -0.21 -5.58 -7.94
CA GLY A 152 0.50 -6.82 -7.62
C GLY A 152 -0.27 -8.08 -7.98
N CYS A 153 -1.24 -8.04 -8.91
CA CYS A 153 -1.96 -9.25 -9.34
C CYS A 153 -0.99 -10.29 -9.94
N CYS A 154 -1.12 -11.55 -9.54
CA CYS A 154 -0.35 -12.68 -10.04
C CYS A 154 -1.22 -13.94 -10.30
N ALA A 155 -2.54 -13.78 -10.36
CA ALA A 155 -3.46 -14.88 -10.68
C ALA A 155 -3.21 -15.40 -12.11
N PRO A 156 -3.09 -16.73 -12.33
CA PRO A 156 -2.79 -17.30 -13.65
C PRO A 156 -3.84 -16.98 -14.71
N ASN A 157 -5.13 -17.08 -14.38
CA ASN A 157 -6.24 -16.81 -15.32
C ASN A 157 -6.30 -15.35 -15.78
N HIS A 158 -5.55 -14.45 -15.14
CA HIS A 158 -5.44 -13.05 -15.52
C HIS A 158 -4.20 -12.72 -16.35
N LEU A 159 -3.34 -13.70 -16.62
CA LEU A 159 -2.09 -13.53 -17.32
C LEU A 159 -2.18 -14.16 -18.71
N HIS A 160 -1.57 -13.50 -19.68
CA HIS A 160 -1.38 -14.06 -21.02
C HIS A 160 -0.17 -13.40 -21.69
N TRP A 161 0.38 -14.07 -22.69
CA TRP A 161 1.42 -13.47 -23.53
C TRP A 161 0.81 -12.44 -24.47
N ALA A 162 1.38 -11.24 -24.46
CA ALA A 162 1.00 -10.17 -25.37
C ALA A 162 2.25 -9.48 -25.91
N THR A 163 2.16 -8.98 -27.13
CA THR A 163 3.10 -7.98 -27.63
C THR A 163 2.90 -6.66 -26.87
N THR A 164 3.92 -5.80 -26.87
CA THR A 164 3.82 -4.46 -26.26
C THR A 164 2.64 -3.66 -26.84
N SER A 165 2.36 -3.80 -28.13
CA SER A 165 1.22 -3.14 -28.78
C SER A 165 -0.13 -3.62 -28.25
N GLU A 166 -0.29 -4.93 -28.07
CA GLU A 166 -1.51 -5.52 -27.49
C GLU A 166 -1.69 -5.11 -26.03
N ASN A 167 -0.63 -5.20 -25.21
CA ASN A 167 -0.68 -4.77 -23.82
C ASN A 167 -1.01 -3.26 -23.68
N HIS A 168 -0.51 -2.42 -24.59
CA HIS A 168 -0.87 -1.00 -24.63
C HIS A 168 -2.32 -0.75 -25.05
N LEU A 169 -2.87 -1.58 -25.93
CA LEU A 169 -4.29 -1.52 -26.30
C LEU A 169 -5.17 -1.94 -25.10
N GLU A 170 -4.78 -2.97 -24.37
CA GLU A 170 -5.48 -3.39 -23.15
C GLU A 170 -5.48 -2.30 -22.07
N LYS A 171 -4.37 -1.59 -21.87
CA LYS A 171 -4.32 -0.42 -20.96
C LYS A 171 -5.33 0.65 -21.36
N ALA A 172 -5.50 0.90 -22.66
CA ALA A 172 -6.51 1.82 -23.15
C ALA A 172 -7.93 1.31 -22.84
N ASN A 173 -8.21 0.02 -23.08
CA ASN A 173 -9.50 -0.61 -22.78
C ASN A 173 -9.84 -0.59 -21.28
N HIS A 174 -8.85 -0.79 -20.41
CA HIS A 174 -9.00 -0.69 -18.95
C HIS A 174 -9.09 0.76 -18.45
N GLY A 175 -8.92 1.75 -19.33
CA GLY A 175 -8.95 3.17 -18.96
C GLY A 175 -7.79 3.63 -18.08
N THR A 176 -6.74 2.82 -17.94
CA THR A 176 -5.53 3.12 -17.14
C THR A 176 -4.46 3.87 -17.93
N ASP A 177 -4.67 4.04 -19.24
CA ASP A 177 -3.83 4.88 -20.07
C ASP A 177 -4.00 6.37 -19.72
N ASN A 178 -2.88 7.08 -19.54
CA ASN A 178 -2.82 8.50 -19.24
C ASN A 178 -2.88 9.40 -20.50
N ARG A 179 -3.18 8.84 -21.68
CA ARG A 179 -3.37 9.61 -22.92
C ARG A 179 -4.46 10.67 -22.77
N GLY A 180 -4.27 11.79 -23.47
CA GLY A 180 -5.25 12.87 -23.56
C GLY A 180 -5.37 13.70 -22.27
N GLY A 181 -6.61 14.02 -21.89
CA GLY A 181 -6.96 14.88 -20.76
C GLY A 181 -6.58 14.30 -19.39
N LYS A 182 -6.24 13.01 -19.33
CA LYS A 182 -5.79 12.32 -18.11
C LYS A 182 -4.35 12.65 -17.73
N HIS A 183 -3.54 13.17 -18.65
CA HIS A 183 -2.14 13.47 -18.36
C HIS A 183 -2.03 14.69 -17.42
N PRO A 184 -1.31 14.61 -16.29
CA PRO A 184 -1.37 15.64 -15.23
C PRO A 184 -0.85 17.03 -15.66
N MET A 185 -0.03 17.09 -16.71
CA MET A 185 0.51 18.35 -17.26
C MET A 185 -0.20 18.82 -18.55
N VAL A 186 -1.32 18.21 -18.91
CA VAL A 186 -2.02 18.57 -20.16
C VAL A 186 -2.71 19.92 -20.01
N LYS A 187 -2.62 20.75 -21.06
CA LYS A 187 -3.27 22.07 -21.10
C LYS A 187 -4.71 22.04 -21.59
N LEU A 188 -5.08 20.96 -22.29
CA LEU A 188 -6.39 20.79 -22.91
C LEU A 188 -7.06 19.57 -22.30
N THR A 189 -8.34 19.68 -22.02
CA THR A 189 -9.21 18.55 -21.69
C THR A 189 -9.70 17.86 -22.96
N ASP A 190 -10.26 16.65 -22.82
CA ASP A 190 -10.91 15.96 -23.93
C ASP A 190 -12.03 16.81 -24.55
N GLU A 191 -12.74 17.59 -23.73
CA GLU A 191 -13.83 18.46 -24.17
C GLU A 191 -13.34 19.70 -24.93
N ASP A 192 -12.20 20.26 -24.52
CA ASP A 192 -11.56 21.34 -25.28
C ASP A 192 -11.20 20.88 -26.69
N VAL A 193 -10.71 19.64 -26.81
CA VAL A 193 -10.33 19.05 -28.10
C VAL A 193 -11.55 18.81 -28.99
N ARG A 194 -12.64 18.28 -28.44
CA ARG A 194 -13.92 18.15 -29.18
C ARG A 194 -14.40 19.54 -29.63
N THR A 195 -14.36 20.53 -28.75
CA THR A 195 -14.74 21.91 -29.07
C THR A 195 -13.88 22.47 -30.21
N ILE A 196 -12.55 22.33 -30.15
CA ILE A 196 -11.62 22.73 -31.22
C ILE A 196 -12.03 22.12 -32.58
N ARG A 197 -12.40 20.82 -32.60
CA ARG A 197 -12.86 20.16 -33.82
C ARG A 197 -14.18 20.71 -34.34
N THR A 198 -15.14 21.02 -33.47
CA THR A 198 -16.43 21.61 -33.89
C THR A 198 -16.32 23.05 -34.43
N LEU A 199 -15.24 23.76 -34.09
CA LEU A 199 -14.92 25.10 -34.59
C LEU A 199 -14.22 25.06 -35.95
N HIS A 200 -13.82 23.88 -36.43
CA HIS A 200 -13.22 23.73 -37.74
C HIS A 200 -14.17 24.21 -38.84
N GLY A 201 -13.68 25.08 -39.72
CA GLY A 201 -14.47 25.71 -40.78
C GLY A 201 -15.36 26.86 -40.31
N LYS A 202 -15.54 27.07 -39.00
CA LYS A 202 -16.25 28.23 -38.43
C LYS A 202 -15.31 29.36 -38.05
N LEU A 203 -14.12 29.01 -37.57
CA LEU A 203 -13.07 29.96 -37.18
C LEU A 203 -11.74 29.61 -37.88
N LEU A 204 -10.88 30.61 -38.02
CA LEU A 204 -9.51 30.42 -38.46
C LEU A 204 -8.71 29.72 -37.36
N GLN A 205 -7.74 28.88 -37.74
CA GLN A 205 -6.90 28.18 -36.77
C GLN A 205 -6.16 29.11 -35.79
N ARG A 206 -5.87 30.36 -36.20
CA ARG A 206 -5.25 31.37 -35.32
C ARG A 206 -6.20 31.81 -34.21
N GLU A 207 -7.49 31.97 -34.50
CA GLU A 207 -8.52 32.41 -33.56
C GLU A 207 -8.80 31.30 -32.55
N ILE A 208 -8.88 30.05 -33.03
CA ILE A 208 -8.98 28.87 -32.18
C ILE A 208 -7.75 28.76 -31.25
N ALA A 209 -6.55 29.03 -31.77
CA ALA A 209 -5.32 28.98 -30.99
C ALA A 209 -5.34 29.98 -29.82
N GLU A 210 -5.80 31.21 -30.07
CA GLU A 210 -5.96 32.26 -29.05
C GLU A 210 -7.01 31.89 -28.00
N LEU A 211 -8.17 31.36 -28.41
CA LEU A 211 -9.25 30.94 -27.50
C LEU A 211 -8.80 29.90 -26.46
N PHE A 212 -7.96 28.96 -26.87
CA PHE A 212 -7.50 27.85 -26.02
C PHE A 212 -6.08 28.05 -25.47
N GLY A 213 -5.43 29.18 -25.74
CA GLY A 213 -4.08 29.47 -25.24
C GLY A 213 -3.01 28.49 -25.74
N ILE A 214 -3.17 27.96 -26.97
CA ILE A 214 -2.24 27.01 -27.61
C ILE A 214 -1.65 27.58 -28.89
N GLY A 215 -0.62 26.93 -29.44
CA GLY A 215 -0.04 27.34 -30.72
C GLY A 215 -0.90 26.91 -31.91
N ARG A 216 -0.97 27.74 -32.97
CA ARG A 216 -1.69 27.43 -34.22
C ARG A 216 -1.33 26.06 -34.83
N VAL A 217 -0.05 25.67 -34.78
CA VAL A 217 0.41 24.36 -35.26
C VAL A 217 -0.22 23.22 -34.45
N GLN A 218 -0.44 23.41 -33.13
CA GLN A 218 -1.12 22.40 -32.31
C GLN A 218 -2.58 22.26 -32.70
N VAL A 219 -3.28 23.37 -32.97
CA VAL A 219 -4.64 23.34 -33.54
C VAL A 219 -4.66 22.53 -34.84
N GLY A 220 -3.75 22.81 -35.77
CA GLY A 220 -3.66 22.06 -37.04
C GLY A 220 -3.46 20.55 -36.83
N ARG A 221 -2.60 20.15 -35.88
CA ARG A 221 -2.36 18.73 -35.55
C ARG A 221 -3.54 18.06 -34.85
N ILE A 222 -4.32 18.80 -34.05
CA ILE A 222 -5.55 18.32 -33.43
C ILE A 222 -6.62 18.06 -34.50
N LEU A 223 -6.77 19.01 -35.42
CA LEU A 223 -7.75 18.94 -36.51
C LEU A 223 -7.44 17.84 -37.52
N SER A 224 -6.16 17.56 -37.78
CA SER A 224 -5.73 16.46 -38.67
C SER A 224 -5.67 15.09 -37.99
N GLY A 225 -6.03 14.98 -36.70
CA GLY A 225 -5.97 13.74 -35.94
C GLY A 225 -4.56 13.27 -35.55
N GLN A 226 -3.50 13.96 -35.99
CA GLN A 226 -2.11 13.64 -35.61
C GLN A 226 -1.86 13.79 -34.10
N ARG A 227 -2.61 14.67 -33.44
CA ARG A 227 -2.69 14.80 -31.98
C ARG A 227 -4.11 14.50 -31.57
N TRP A 228 -4.29 13.80 -30.44
CA TRP A 228 -5.61 13.44 -29.92
C TRP A 228 -6.45 12.55 -30.86
N GLY A 229 -5.82 11.78 -31.74
CA GLY A 229 -6.52 10.87 -32.67
C GLY A 229 -7.27 9.70 -32.03
N HIS A 230 -7.22 9.56 -30.70
CA HIS A 230 -8.02 8.58 -29.94
C HIS A 230 -9.40 9.12 -29.54
N LEU A 231 -9.60 10.44 -29.64
CA LEU A 231 -10.92 11.04 -29.49
C LEU A 231 -11.58 11.06 -30.87
N ASP A 232 -12.90 10.91 -30.90
CA ASP A 232 -13.75 11.06 -32.09
C ASP A 232 -13.90 12.52 -32.53
#